data_AF-A0A1Y2V374-F1
#
_entry.id   AF-A0A1Y2V374-F1
#
_cell.length_a   1.000
_cell.length_b   1.000
_cell.length_c   1.000
_cell.angle_alpha   90.00
_cell.angle_beta   90.00
_cell.angle_gamma   90.00
#
_symmetry.space_group_name_H-M   'P 1'
#
loop_
_entity.id
_entity.type
_entity.pdbx_description
1 polymer ?
#
loop_
_entity_poly.entity_id
_entity_poly.type
_entity_poly.pdbx_seq_one_letter_code
_entity_poly.pdbx_strand_id
1 'polypeptide(L)'
;MDLYPDGQDLIAYVQRSLEEGEEFQFPSFEFLQRLNITQIQVKLAKIKSRIKKERDLSSNDGELLEKTLRDYATAIRDYQFIRGQRVIGGTEIQDRKLPLDQAFQSAEDLDDTFPTYYTLHQDAKEKIDPIREVFMKFLPSRLTWSKEERRQRERNYMGGEPPKRVSKFVDYSVRFLIAIIGGLSLGVPWVIIVVRPSMLKTMAVSSSFILFFAFAIAFGVKVSNLETLISTFAYAAALFGIIGTCWDMVAWQ
;
A
#
# COMPACT_ATOMS: atom_id res chain seq x y z
N MET A 1 -42.58 10.40 -4.64
CA MET A 1 -42.16 9.58 -3.49
C MET A 1 -40.65 9.58 -3.59
N ASP A 2 -40.02 10.40 -2.75
CA ASP A 2 -38.64 10.82 -2.96
C ASP A 2 -37.68 9.64 -2.74
N LEU A 3 -36.98 9.25 -3.81
CA LEU A 3 -36.03 8.13 -3.89
C LEU A 3 -34.64 8.49 -3.33
N TYR A 4 -34.51 9.62 -2.63
CA TYR A 4 -33.26 10.05 -2.04
C TYR A 4 -33.27 9.74 -0.54
N PRO A 5 -32.27 9.00 -0.02
CA PRO A 5 -32.15 8.82 1.42
C PRO A 5 -32.03 10.17 2.12
N ASP A 6 -32.69 10.33 3.27
CA ASP A 6 -32.61 11.55 4.06
C ASP A 6 -31.14 11.78 4.45
N GLY A 7 -30.71 13.05 4.47
CA GLY A 7 -29.33 13.41 4.84
C GLY A 7 -28.96 12.92 6.24
N GLN A 8 -29.96 12.74 7.11
CA GLN A 8 -29.79 12.17 8.45
C GLN A 8 -29.43 10.67 8.41
N ASP A 9 -30.01 9.89 7.49
CA ASP A 9 -29.73 8.45 7.34
C ASP A 9 -28.29 8.22 6.85
N LEU A 10 -27.81 9.07 5.94
CA LEU A 10 -26.42 9.05 5.48
C LEU A 10 -25.44 9.34 6.62
N ILE A 11 -25.72 10.36 7.45
CA ILE A 11 -24.88 10.72 8.59
C ILE A 11 -24.87 9.59 9.62
N ALA A 12 -26.03 9.01 9.93
CA ALA A 12 -26.14 7.89 10.86
C ALA A 12 -25.36 6.65 10.37
N TYR A 13 -25.43 6.35 9.07
CA TYR A 13 -24.65 5.26 8.46
C TYR A 13 -23.14 5.52 8.57
N VAL A 14 -22.69 6.73 8.25
CA VAL A 14 -21.26 7.09 8.35
C VAL A 14 -20.78 7.04 9.79
N GLN A 15 -21.55 7.55 10.76
CA GLN A 15 -21.20 7.48 12.18
C GLN A 15 -21.08 6.03 12.66
N ARG A 16 -22.04 5.17 12.32
CA ARG A 16 -21.97 3.73 12.64
C ARG A 16 -20.73 3.07 12.01
N SER A 17 -20.43 3.39 10.75
CA SER A 17 -19.24 2.86 10.07
C SER A 17 -17.92 3.32 10.71
N LEU A 18 -17.89 4.51 11.32
CA LEU A 18 -16.71 5.02 12.04
C LEU A 18 -16.55 4.38 13.42
N GLU A 19 -17.65 3.99 14.07
CA GLU A 19 -17.65 3.34 15.38
C GLU A 19 -17.32 1.83 15.29
N GLU A 20 -17.77 1.16 14.22
CA GLU A 20 -17.65 -0.29 14.06
C GLU A 20 -16.43 -0.76 13.23
N GLY A 21 -15.74 0.12 12.50
CA GLY A 21 -14.65 -0.26 11.58
C GLY A 21 -13.32 0.45 11.82
N GLU A 22 -12.20 -0.29 11.83
CA GLU A 22 -10.84 0.29 11.79
C GLU A 22 -10.51 0.89 10.39
N GLU A 23 -11.15 0.45 9.30
CA GLU A 23 -10.85 0.87 7.92
C GLU A 23 -12.10 1.07 7.05
N PHE A 24 -12.13 2.17 6.28
CA PHE A 24 -13.24 2.48 5.37
C PHE A 24 -13.16 1.61 4.11
N GLN A 25 -14.22 0.84 3.88
CA GLN A 25 -14.39 0.00 2.70
C GLN A 25 -15.38 0.68 1.77
N PHE A 26 -15.10 0.67 0.47
CA PHE A 26 -16.00 1.31 -0.50
C PHE A 26 -16.28 0.39 -1.70
N PRO A 27 -17.48 0.50 -2.27
CA PRO A 27 -17.82 -0.17 -3.52
C PRO A 27 -16.92 0.34 -4.65
N SER A 28 -16.32 -0.60 -5.39
CA SER A 28 -15.43 -0.27 -6.51
C SER A 28 -16.16 0.22 -7.75
N PHE A 29 -17.47 -0.05 -7.89
CA PHE A 29 -18.30 0.34 -9.04
C PHE A 29 -17.63 0.14 -10.40
N GLU A 30 -16.96 -1.00 -10.59
CA GLU A 30 -16.07 -1.24 -11.73
C GLU A 30 -16.79 -1.03 -13.08
N PHE A 31 -18.04 -1.50 -13.18
CA PHE A 31 -18.86 -1.30 -14.38
C PHE A 31 -19.07 0.19 -14.69
N LEU A 32 -19.45 0.99 -13.69
CA LEU A 32 -19.68 2.43 -13.87
C LEU A 32 -18.38 3.16 -14.24
N GLN A 33 -17.26 2.77 -13.66
CA GLN A 33 -15.95 3.32 -14.01
C GLN A 33 -15.59 3.02 -15.48
N ARG A 34 -15.76 1.77 -15.92
CA ARG A 34 -15.53 1.38 -17.30
C ARG A 34 -16.48 2.10 -18.25
N LEU A 35 -17.76 2.22 -17.87
CA LEU A 35 -18.76 2.96 -18.65
C LEU A 35 -18.36 4.43 -18.82
N ASN A 36 -17.94 5.10 -17.73
CA ASN A 36 -17.46 6.48 -17.78
C ASN A 36 -16.25 6.62 -18.72
N ILE A 37 -15.25 5.74 -18.59
CA ILE A 37 -14.08 5.73 -19.48
C ILE A 37 -14.52 5.56 -20.95
N THR A 38 -15.41 4.62 -21.24
CA THR A 38 -15.93 4.39 -22.60
C THR A 38 -16.67 5.61 -23.13
N GLN A 39 -17.49 6.29 -22.31
CA GLN A 39 -18.15 7.52 -22.72
C GLN A 39 -17.15 8.62 -23.10
N ILE A 40 -16.06 8.77 -22.33
CA ILE A 40 -14.99 9.73 -22.62
C ILE A 40 -14.27 9.36 -23.94
N GLN A 41 -13.99 8.06 -24.17
CA GLN A 41 -13.40 7.59 -25.43
C GLN A 41 -14.27 7.92 -26.65
N VAL A 42 -15.59 7.75 -26.53
CA VAL A 42 -16.53 8.12 -27.60
C VAL A 42 -16.50 9.63 -27.86
N LYS A 43 -16.42 10.47 -26.82
CA LYS A 43 -16.27 11.93 -26.97
C LYS A 43 -14.97 12.29 -27.70
N LEU A 44 -13.84 11.69 -27.32
CA LEU A 44 -12.55 11.88 -27.99
C LEU A 44 -12.61 11.45 -29.47
N ALA A 45 -13.28 10.33 -29.78
CA ALA A 45 -13.44 9.87 -31.15
C ALA A 45 -14.24 10.86 -32.02
N LYS A 46 -15.29 11.47 -31.45
CA LYS A 46 -16.08 12.51 -32.12
C LYS A 46 -15.25 13.77 -32.39
N ILE A 47 -14.49 14.24 -31.40
CA ILE A 47 -13.59 15.39 -31.54
C ILE A 47 -12.55 15.12 -32.63
N LYS A 48 -11.89 13.96 -32.58
CA LYS A 48 -10.93 13.51 -33.61
C LYS A 48 -11.55 13.51 -35.01
N SER A 49 -12.79 13.04 -35.15
CA SER A 49 -13.49 13.02 -36.43
C SER A 49 -13.79 14.42 -36.96
N ARG A 50 -14.15 15.37 -36.08
CA ARG A 50 -14.42 16.77 -36.44
C ARG A 50 -13.15 17.45 -36.95
N ILE A 51 -12.07 17.40 -36.17
CA ILE A 51 -10.76 17.98 -36.53
C ILE A 51 -10.26 17.42 -37.85
N LYS A 52 -10.40 16.10 -38.07
CA LYS A 52 -10.01 15.46 -39.33
C LYS A 52 -10.81 15.99 -40.54
N LYS A 53 -12.09 16.31 -40.34
CA LYS A 53 -13.00 16.77 -41.39
C LYS A 53 -12.78 18.24 -41.73
N GLU A 54 -12.56 19.07 -40.71
CA GLU A 54 -12.41 20.52 -40.84
C GLU A 54 -10.96 20.94 -41.15
N ARG A 55 -9.97 20.06 -40.92
CA ARG A 55 -8.52 20.31 -41.10
C ARG A 55 -8.00 21.54 -40.34
N ASP A 56 -8.77 22.02 -39.39
CA ASP A 56 -8.43 23.15 -38.53
C ASP A 56 -8.86 22.81 -37.11
N LEU A 57 -8.15 23.40 -36.15
CA LEU A 57 -8.45 23.25 -34.74
C LEU A 57 -9.10 24.56 -34.27
N SER A 58 -10.44 24.60 -34.31
CA SER A 58 -11.18 25.72 -33.73
C SER A 58 -10.77 25.90 -32.26
N SER A 59 -10.64 27.15 -31.79
CA SER A 59 -10.26 27.47 -30.41
C SER A 59 -11.14 26.73 -29.38
N ASN A 60 -12.44 26.62 -29.66
CA ASN A 60 -13.40 25.88 -28.84
C ASN A 60 -13.16 24.36 -28.85
N ASP A 61 -12.80 23.79 -30.01
CA ASP A 61 -12.45 22.37 -30.12
C ASP A 61 -11.11 22.05 -29.44
N GLY A 62 -10.18 23.01 -29.42
CA GLY A 62 -8.92 22.92 -28.68
C GLY A 62 -9.14 22.83 -27.16
N GLU A 63 -9.93 23.74 -26.60
CA GLU A 63 -10.25 23.72 -25.16
C GLU A 63 -11.03 22.47 -24.76
N LEU A 64 -12.03 22.08 -25.58
CA LEU A 64 -12.80 20.86 -25.35
C LEU A 64 -11.92 19.61 -25.43
N LEU A 65 -10.99 19.54 -26.38
CA LEU A 65 -10.04 18.45 -26.51
C LEU A 65 -9.13 18.36 -25.28
N GLU A 66 -8.56 19.48 -24.85
CA GLU A 66 -7.68 19.52 -23.68
C GLU A 66 -8.40 19.03 -22.42
N LYS A 67 -9.61 19.56 -22.18
CA LYS A 67 -10.44 19.15 -21.05
C LYS A 67 -10.78 17.66 -21.12
N THR A 68 -11.23 17.17 -22.27
CA THR A 68 -11.63 15.76 -22.43
C THR A 68 -10.43 14.81 -22.27
N LEU A 69 -9.24 15.19 -22.74
CA LEU A 69 -8.02 14.41 -22.54
C LEU A 69 -7.60 14.39 -21.06
N ARG A 70 -7.74 15.50 -20.35
CA ARG A 70 -7.48 15.59 -18.91
C ARG A 70 -8.44 14.71 -18.11
N ASP A 71 -9.73 14.77 -18.44
CA ASP A 71 -10.77 13.92 -17.83
C ASP A 71 -10.51 12.44 -18.12
N TYR A 72 -10.08 12.10 -19.33
CA TYR A 72 -9.70 10.73 -19.71
C TYR A 72 -8.52 10.20 -18.91
N ALA A 73 -7.43 10.98 -18.80
CA ALA A 73 -6.26 10.60 -18.04
C ALA A 73 -6.58 10.41 -16.54
N THR A 74 -7.40 11.31 -15.99
CA THR A 74 -7.88 11.24 -14.61
C THR A 74 -8.72 9.98 -14.39
N ALA A 75 -9.71 9.72 -15.25
CA ALA A 75 -10.55 8.54 -15.14
C ALA A 75 -9.76 7.22 -15.24
N ILE A 76 -8.74 7.14 -16.11
CA ILE A 76 -7.86 5.97 -16.19
C ILE A 76 -7.05 5.80 -14.90
N ARG A 77 -6.46 6.88 -14.38
CA ARG A 77 -5.65 6.85 -13.16
C ARG A 77 -6.51 6.40 -11.97
N ASP A 78 -7.71 6.96 -11.84
CA ASP A 78 -8.60 6.65 -10.73
C ASP A 78 -9.11 5.19 -10.82
N TYR A 79 -9.41 4.70 -12.02
CA TYR A 79 -9.71 3.29 -12.26
C TYR A 79 -8.55 2.37 -11.89
N GLN A 80 -7.32 2.70 -12.29
CA GLN A 80 -6.13 1.92 -11.94
C GLN A 80 -5.87 1.94 -10.44
N PHE A 81 -6.08 3.07 -9.77
CA PHE A 81 -5.94 3.21 -8.33
C PHE A 81 -6.92 2.31 -7.59
N ILE A 82 -8.21 2.33 -7.96
CA ILE A 82 -9.26 1.53 -7.32
C ILE A 82 -9.06 0.04 -7.62
N ARG A 83 -8.73 -0.32 -8.87
CA ARG A 83 -8.44 -1.71 -9.25
C ARG A 83 -7.17 -2.26 -8.59
N GLY A 84 -6.22 -1.41 -8.23
CA GLY A 84 -5.01 -1.80 -7.51
C GLY A 84 -5.26 -2.21 -6.05
N GLN A 85 -6.46 -1.95 -5.52
CA GLN A 85 -6.83 -2.31 -4.16
C GLN A 85 -7.27 -3.77 -4.05
N ARG A 86 -7.13 -4.35 -2.84
CA ARG A 86 -7.46 -5.75 -2.61
C ARG A 86 -8.98 -5.93 -2.62
N VAL A 87 -9.45 -6.86 -3.46
CA VAL A 87 -10.84 -7.32 -3.46
C VAL A 87 -11.07 -8.20 -2.23
N ILE A 88 -12.11 -7.89 -1.47
CA ILE A 88 -12.51 -8.65 -0.28
C ILE A 88 -13.15 -9.99 -0.71
N GLY A 89 -13.00 -11.04 0.10
CA GLY A 89 -13.60 -12.34 -0.18
C GLY A 89 -15.13 -12.34 0.02
N GLY A 90 -15.84 -13.19 -0.74
CA GLY A 90 -17.31 -13.15 -0.85
C GLY A 90 -18.11 -13.28 0.45
N THR A 91 -17.59 -13.93 1.49
CA THR A 91 -18.29 -14.06 2.79
C THR A 91 -18.29 -12.75 3.59
N GLU A 92 -17.19 -11.99 3.54
CA GLU A 92 -17.07 -10.70 4.24
C GLU A 92 -17.84 -9.58 3.51
N ILE A 93 -18.08 -9.76 2.20
CA ILE A 93 -18.95 -8.90 1.39
C ILE A 93 -20.42 -9.03 1.82
N GLN A 94 -20.91 -10.25 2.09
CA GLN A 94 -22.33 -10.46 2.44
C GLN A 94 -22.71 -9.84 3.78
N ASP A 95 -21.87 -10.01 4.81
CA ASP A 95 -22.12 -9.46 6.15
C ASP A 95 -22.21 -7.92 6.16
N ARG A 96 -21.56 -7.25 5.19
CA ARG A 96 -21.54 -5.79 5.07
C ARG A 96 -22.38 -5.21 3.94
N LYS A 97 -22.81 -6.03 2.98
CA LYS A 97 -23.86 -5.64 2.03
C LYS A 97 -25.19 -5.49 2.77
N LEU A 98 -25.45 -6.36 3.77
CA LEU A 98 -26.69 -6.38 4.54
C LEU A 98 -27.11 -5.02 5.14
N PRO A 99 -26.24 -4.26 5.83
CA PRO A 99 -26.62 -2.98 6.43
C PRO A 99 -26.79 -1.85 5.40
N LEU A 100 -26.01 -1.87 4.31
CA LEU A 100 -26.11 -0.90 3.23
C LEU A 100 -27.41 -1.13 2.45
N ASP A 101 -27.69 -2.39 2.10
CA ASP A 101 -28.94 -2.80 1.46
C ASP A 101 -30.11 -2.43 2.38
N GLN A 102 -30.06 -2.73 3.67
CA GLN A 102 -31.15 -2.38 4.62
C GLN A 102 -31.38 -0.86 4.76
N ALA A 103 -30.32 -0.06 4.74
CA ALA A 103 -30.42 1.40 4.90
C ALA A 103 -30.85 2.11 3.62
N PHE A 104 -30.55 1.55 2.44
CA PHE A 104 -30.70 2.23 1.15
C PHE A 104 -31.48 1.42 0.11
N GLN A 105 -32.41 0.55 0.53
CA GLN A 105 -33.21 -0.29 -0.37
C GLN A 105 -33.84 0.54 -1.50
N SER A 106 -33.32 0.41 -2.72
CA SER A 106 -34.03 0.82 -3.92
C SER A 106 -34.94 -0.33 -4.36
N ALA A 107 -36.20 -0.03 -4.70
CA ALA A 107 -37.17 -1.03 -5.16
C ALA A 107 -36.73 -1.75 -6.47
N GLU A 108 -35.71 -1.23 -7.16
CA GLU A 108 -35.15 -1.76 -8.40
C GLU A 108 -33.89 -2.63 -8.19
N ASP A 109 -33.30 -2.66 -6.99
CA ASP A 109 -32.02 -3.38 -6.70
C ASP A 109 -32.20 -4.86 -6.30
N LEU A 110 -33.42 -5.40 -6.39
CA LEU A 110 -33.70 -6.81 -6.08
C LEU A 110 -33.06 -7.80 -7.06
N ASP A 111 -32.63 -7.32 -8.23
CA ASP A 111 -31.93 -8.08 -9.27
C ASP A 111 -30.61 -7.38 -9.63
N ASP A 112 -29.72 -7.25 -8.63
CA ASP A 112 -28.42 -6.59 -8.76
C ASP A 112 -27.53 -7.34 -9.77
N THR A 113 -27.75 -7.02 -11.06
CA THR A 113 -27.08 -7.61 -12.22
C THR A 113 -25.59 -7.20 -12.28
N PHE A 114 -25.17 -6.26 -11.43
CA PHE A 114 -23.82 -5.72 -11.43
C PHE A 114 -23.05 -6.15 -10.18
N PRO A 115 -21.97 -6.94 -10.32
CA PRO A 115 -21.15 -7.31 -9.16
C PRO A 115 -20.42 -6.08 -8.64
N THR A 116 -20.97 -5.45 -7.61
CA THR A 116 -20.30 -4.40 -6.85
C THR A 116 -19.29 -5.04 -5.92
N TYR A 117 -18.04 -5.16 -6.36
CA TYR A 117 -16.96 -5.63 -5.49
C TYR A 117 -16.61 -4.56 -4.46
N TYR A 118 -16.47 -4.95 -3.19
CA TYR A 118 -15.94 -4.08 -2.14
C TYR A 118 -14.42 -4.13 -2.14
N THR A 119 -13.80 -2.95 -2.17
CA THR A 119 -12.36 -2.77 -2.08
C THR A 119 -11.98 -2.25 -0.71
N LEU A 120 -10.94 -2.84 -0.15
CA LEU A 120 -10.31 -2.36 1.08
C LEU A 120 -9.21 -1.37 0.69
N HIS A 121 -9.24 -0.16 1.26
CA HIS A 121 -8.12 0.75 1.10
C HIS A 121 -6.90 0.13 1.79
N GLN A 122 -5.91 -0.31 1.01
CA GLN A 122 -4.63 -0.68 1.57
C GLN A 122 -3.92 0.59 2.02
N ASP A 123 -3.88 0.83 3.33
CA ASP A 123 -2.69 1.44 3.89
C ASP A 123 -1.53 0.51 3.48
N ALA A 124 -0.48 1.05 2.86
CA ALA A 124 0.57 0.32 2.14
C ALA A 124 1.44 -0.63 3.03
N LYS A 125 0.93 -1.13 4.16
CA LYS A 125 1.67 -1.71 5.27
C LYS A 125 1.44 -3.20 5.54
N GLU A 126 0.51 -3.89 4.87
CA GLU A 126 0.21 -5.30 5.17
C GLU A 126 0.58 -6.30 4.06
N LYS A 127 1.62 -6.03 3.27
CA LYS A 127 2.27 -7.12 2.53
C LYS A 127 3.13 -7.89 3.53
N ILE A 128 2.80 -9.16 3.77
CA ILE A 128 3.63 -10.03 4.61
C ILE A 128 5.00 -10.16 3.92
N ASP A 129 6.00 -9.50 4.51
CA ASP A 129 7.40 -9.60 4.15
C ASP A 129 7.98 -10.96 4.58
N PRO A 130 9.03 -11.46 3.91
CA PRO A 130 9.66 -12.73 4.26
C PRO A 130 10.09 -12.81 5.74
N ILE A 131 10.58 -11.71 6.32
CA ILE A 131 10.92 -11.66 7.76
C ILE A 131 9.69 -11.88 8.63
N ARG A 132 8.55 -11.26 8.28
CA ARG A 132 7.29 -11.40 9.02
C ARG A 132 6.76 -12.83 8.92
N GLU A 133 6.89 -13.45 7.75
CA GLU A 133 6.50 -14.85 7.52
C GLU A 133 7.34 -15.83 8.36
N VAL A 134 8.66 -15.65 8.39
CA VAL A 134 9.57 -16.44 9.25
C VAL A 134 9.22 -16.22 10.72
N PHE A 135 8.97 -14.98 11.14
CA PHE A 135 8.56 -14.67 12.51
C PHE A 135 7.24 -15.32 12.89
N MET A 136 6.27 -15.35 11.98
CA MET A 136 4.97 -16.02 12.19
C MET A 136 5.12 -17.54 12.29
N LYS A 137 6.14 -18.13 11.66
CA LYS A 137 6.43 -19.57 11.74
C LYS A 137 7.11 -19.97 13.05
N PHE A 138 7.92 -19.09 13.63
CA PHE A 138 8.67 -19.37 14.87
C PHE A 138 7.95 -18.96 16.15
N LEU A 139 7.03 -17.99 16.09
CA LEU A 139 6.27 -17.54 17.27
C LEU A 139 5.07 -18.44 17.57
N PRO A 140 4.73 -18.65 18.85
CA PRO A 140 3.56 -19.42 19.24
C PRO A 140 2.28 -18.77 18.70
N SER A 141 1.32 -19.60 18.27
CA SER A 141 0.06 -19.18 17.64
C SER A 141 -0.76 -18.15 18.45
N ARG A 142 -0.54 -18.07 19.77
CA ARG A 142 -1.14 -17.06 20.65
C ARG A 142 -0.70 -15.62 20.36
N LEU A 143 0.50 -15.41 19.81
CA LEU A 143 1.08 -14.09 19.53
C LEU A 143 0.93 -13.67 18.07
N THR A 144 0.85 -14.63 17.16
CA THR A 144 0.78 -14.38 15.71
C THR A 144 -0.62 -14.02 15.24
N TRP A 145 -1.65 -14.47 15.94
CA TRP A 145 -3.04 -14.17 15.64
C TRP A 145 -3.50 -12.86 16.30
N SER A 146 -4.19 -12.00 15.57
CA SER A 146 -4.89 -10.86 16.15
C SER A 146 -6.15 -11.33 16.90
N LYS A 147 -6.61 -10.56 17.90
CA LYS A 147 -7.84 -10.89 18.64
C LYS A 147 -9.06 -10.98 17.72
N GLU A 148 -9.08 -10.17 16.67
CA GLU A 148 -10.16 -10.08 15.70
C GLU A 148 -10.14 -11.23 14.70
N GLU A 149 -8.97 -11.55 14.14
CA GLU A 149 -8.82 -12.69 13.23
C GLU A 149 -9.10 -14.03 13.94
N ARG A 150 -8.75 -14.12 15.23
CA ARG A 150 -9.06 -15.29 16.06
C ARG A 150 -10.57 -15.47 16.26
N ARG A 151 -11.34 -14.38 16.38
CA ARG A 151 -12.80 -14.44 16.47
C ARG A 151 -13.44 -14.82 15.15
N GLN A 152 -12.92 -14.29 14.04
CA GLN A 152 -13.47 -14.53 12.71
C GLN A 152 -13.11 -15.92 12.14
N ARG A 153 -11.96 -16.49 12.50
CA ARG A 153 -11.49 -17.79 11.97
C ARG A 153 -11.13 -18.77 13.09
N GLU A 154 -12.01 -18.90 14.08
CA GLU A 154 -11.78 -19.72 15.28
C GLU A 154 -11.48 -21.20 14.95
N ARG A 155 -12.18 -21.79 13.97
CA ARG A 155 -11.89 -23.17 13.52
C ARG A 155 -10.46 -23.33 12.99
N ASN A 156 -9.95 -22.32 12.27
CA ASN A 156 -8.63 -22.37 11.65
C ASN A 156 -7.53 -22.05 12.66
N TYR A 157 -7.84 -21.24 13.68
CA TYR A 157 -6.98 -21.05 14.85
C TYR A 157 -6.80 -22.36 15.63
N MET A 158 -7.89 -23.10 15.87
CA MET A 158 -7.84 -24.41 16.53
C MET A 158 -7.16 -25.49 15.66
N GLY A 159 -7.22 -25.35 14.33
CA GLY A 159 -6.53 -26.20 13.36
C GLY A 159 -5.05 -25.90 13.16
N GLY A 160 -4.51 -24.85 13.80
CA GLY A 160 -3.09 -24.49 13.70
C GLY A 160 -2.66 -23.87 12.37
N GLU A 161 -3.59 -23.32 11.59
CA GLU A 161 -3.25 -22.63 10.34
C GLU A 161 -2.47 -21.33 10.58
N PRO A 162 -1.59 -20.91 9.66
CA PRO A 162 -0.93 -19.61 9.76
C PRO A 162 -1.95 -18.47 9.58
N PRO A 163 -1.84 -17.38 10.38
CA PRO A 163 -2.73 -16.24 10.24
C PRO A 163 -2.50 -15.51 8.91
N LYS A 164 -3.57 -14.95 8.34
CA LYS A 164 -3.53 -14.16 7.09
C LYS A 164 -3.19 -12.70 7.33
N ARG A 165 -3.34 -12.19 8.56
CA ARG A 165 -2.91 -10.85 8.96
C ARG A 165 -1.81 -10.94 10.02
N VAL A 166 -0.90 -9.98 10.02
CA VAL A 166 0.19 -9.93 11.00
C VAL A 166 -0.36 -9.30 12.29
N SER A 167 -0.30 -10.02 13.41
CA SER A 167 -0.66 -9.44 14.71
C SER A 167 0.16 -8.17 14.99
N LYS A 168 -0.48 -7.15 15.61
CA LYS A 168 0.17 -5.88 16.01
C LYS A 168 1.48 -6.13 16.78
N PHE A 169 1.54 -7.18 17.61
CA PHE A 169 2.74 -7.56 18.35
C PHE A 169 3.90 -8.01 17.43
N VAL A 170 3.62 -8.84 16.44
CA VAL A 170 4.62 -9.32 15.47
C VAL A 170 5.12 -8.17 14.62
N ASP A 171 4.22 -7.28 14.19
CA ASP A 171 4.59 -6.07 13.44
C ASP A 171 5.57 -5.20 14.23
N TYR A 172 5.27 -4.86 15.48
CA TYR A 172 6.17 -4.08 16.31
C TYR A 172 7.49 -4.79 16.59
N SER A 173 7.47 -6.11 16.81
CA SER A 173 8.69 -6.90 17.08
C SER A 173 9.62 -6.93 15.87
N VAL A 174 9.07 -7.14 14.68
CA VAL A 174 9.84 -7.11 13.43
C VAL A 174 10.41 -5.72 13.17
N ARG A 175 9.61 -4.67 13.35
CA ARG A 175 10.09 -3.28 13.21
C ARG A 175 11.20 -2.95 14.20
N PHE A 176 11.07 -3.40 15.44
CA PHE A 176 12.09 -3.22 16.47
C PHE A 176 13.40 -3.93 16.11
N LEU A 177 13.32 -5.17 15.63
CA LEU A 177 14.50 -5.91 15.17
C LEU A 177 15.17 -5.24 13.97
N ILE A 178 14.39 -4.81 12.97
CA ILE A 178 14.92 -4.09 11.81
C ILE A 178 15.62 -2.79 12.25
N ALA A 179 15.02 -2.06 13.20
CA ALA A 179 15.63 -0.85 13.76
C ALA A 179 16.94 -1.14 14.50
N ILE A 180 17.01 -2.20 15.30
CA ILE A 180 18.24 -2.62 15.97
C ILE A 180 19.32 -3.02 14.95
N ILE A 181 18.96 -3.84 13.97
CA ILE A 181 19.90 -4.29 12.93
C ILE A 181 20.42 -3.07 12.15
N GLY A 182 19.56 -2.13 11.78
CA GLY A 182 19.93 -0.90 11.11
C GLY A 182 20.82 0.03 11.97
N GLY A 183 20.56 0.11 13.27
CA GLY A 183 21.41 0.88 14.19
C GLY A 183 22.79 0.23 14.39
N LEU A 184 22.82 -1.08 14.62
CA LEU A 184 24.06 -1.83 14.80
C LEU A 184 24.89 -1.87 13.51
N SER A 185 24.25 -1.91 12.34
CA SER A 185 24.97 -1.90 11.06
C SER A 185 25.75 -0.59 10.83
N LEU A 186 25.41 0.51 11.50
CA LEU A 186 26.21 1.74 11.49
C LEU A 186 27.16 1.84 12.68
N GLY A 187 26.71 1.45 13.87
CA GLY A 187 27.51 1.53 15.10
C GLY A 187 28.72 0.60 15.09
N VAL A 188 28.57 -0.64 14.64
CA VAL A 188 29.66 -1.64 14.66
C VAL A 188 30.83 -1.23 13.76
N PRO A 189 30.64 -0.84 12.48
CA PRO A 189 31.73 -0.33 11.65
C PRO A 189 32.47 0.85 12.28
N TRP A 190 31.72 1.78 12.87
CA TRP A 190 32.28 2.95 13.53
C TRP A 190 33.21 2.55 14.68
N VAL A 191 32.75 1.68 15.60
CA VAL A 191 33.58 1.21 16.72
C VAL A 191 34.84 0.50 16.21
N ILE A 192 34.72 -0.37 15.20
CA ILE A 192 35.87 -1.11 14.66
C ILE A 192 36.92 -0.16 14.09
N ILE A 193 36.49 0.90 13.41
CA ILE A 193 37.38 1.87 12.76
C ILE A 193 38.04 2.77 13.81
N VAL A 194 37.30 3.24 14.82
CA VAL A 194 37.81 4.12 15.88
C VAL A 194 38.87 3.44 16.73
N VAL A 195 38.69 2.15 17.07
CA VAL A 195 39.59 1.45 18.00
C VAL A 195 41.02 1.33 17.46
N ARG A 196 41.20 1.12 16.14
CA ARG A 196 42.53 1.17 15.49
C ARG A 196 42.40 1.63 14.03
N PRO A 197 42.58 2.94 13.75
CA PRO A 197 42.43 3.48 12.41
C PRO A 197 43.48 2.89 11.45
N SER A 198 43.02 2.34 10.33
CA SER A 198 43.86 1.78 9.28
C SER A 198 43.08 1.78 7.97
N MET A 199 43.70 2.28 6.89
CA MET A 199 43.04 2.44 5.59
C MET A 199 42.49 1.12 5.05
N LEU A 200 43.27 0.03 5.13
CA LEU A 200 42.86 -1.28 4.64
C LEU A 200 41.67 -1.84 5.44
N LYS A 201 41.67 -1.66 6.76
CA LYS A 201 40.55 -2.09 7.62
C LYS A 201 39.28 -1.31 7.30
N THR A 202 39.39 0.01 7.14
CA THR A 202 38.26 0.86 6.81
C THR A 202 37.62 0.46 5.49
N MET A 203 38.41 0.21 4.44
CA MET A 203 37.89 -0.25 3.15
C MET A 203 37.24 -1.64 3.23
N ALA A 204 37.87 -2.57 3.96
CA ALA A 204 37.34 -3.92 4.13
C ALA A 204 36.03 -3.94 4.93
N VAL A 205 35.98 -3.20 6.05
CA VAL A 205 34.81 -3.12 6.93
C VAL A 205 33.65 -2.41 6.20
N SER A 206 33.90 -1.27 5.54
CA SER A 206 32.83 -0.54 4.86
C SER A 206 32.22 -1.35 3.71
N SER A 207 33.05 -1.99 2.88
CA SER A 207 32.57 -2.83 1.78
C SER A 207 31.77 -4.02 2.28
N SER A 208 32.22 -4.69 3.35
CA SER A 208 31.54 -5.84 3.94
C SER A 208 30.16 -5.46 4.50
N PHE A 209 30.07 -4.31 5.19
CA PHE A 209 28.82 -3.84 5.79
C PHE A 209 27.81 -3.31 4.76
N ILE A 210 28.27 -2.64 3.70
CA ILE A 210 27.40 -2.24 2.58
C ILE A 210 26.82 -3.46 1.88
N LEU A 211 27.63 -4.50 1.62
CA LEU A 211 27.17 -5.74 1.02
C LEU A 211 26.19 -6.48 1.94
N PHE A 212 26.50 -6.57 3.23
CA PHE A 212 25.61 -7.17 4.23
C PHE A 212 24.26 -6.43 4.29
N PHE A 213 24.27 -5.10 4.29
CA PHE A 213 23.06 -4.29 4.31
C PHE A 213 22.22 -4.48 3.04
N ALA A 214 22.84 -4.45 1.86
CA ALA A 214 22.17 -4.71 0.59
C ALA A 214 21.53 -6.11 0.57
N PHE A 215 22.25 -7.12 1.07
CA PHE A 215 21.74 -8.48 1.21
C PHE A 215 20.55 -8.53 2.19
N ALA A 216 20.68 -7.90 3.36
CA ALA A 216 19.63 -7.87 4.38
C ALA A 216 18.34 -7.23 3.84
N ILE A 217 18.43 -6.16 3.05
CA ILE A 217 17.26 -5.55 2.40
C ILE A 217 16.70 -6.45 1.31
N ALA A 218 17.55 -6.97 0.42
CA ALA A 218 17.13 -7.76 -0.73
C ALA A 218 16.38 -9.04 -0.33
N PHE A 219 16.79 -9.69 0.77
CA PHE A 219 16.15 -10.91 1.28
C PHE A 219 15.13 -10.64 2.38
N GLY A 220 15.30 -9.56 3.13
CA GLY A 220 14.51 -9.30 4.34
C GLY A 220 13.20 -8.56 4.09
N VAL A 221 13.16 -7.68 3.09
CA VAL A 221 12.04 -6.75 2.89
C VAL A 221 11.57 -6.83 1.44
N LYS A 222 10.26 -6.90 1.20
CA LYS A 222 9.72 -6.76 -0.18
C LYS A 222 9.76 -5.29 -0.59
N VAL A 223 10.94 -4.83 -1.00
CA VAL A 223 11.13 -3.52 -1.64
C VAL A 223 11.35 -3.68 -3.13
N SER A 224 10.99 -2.67 -3.89
CA SER A 224 11.34 -2.61 -5.32
C SER A 224 12.85 -2.50 -5.51
N ASN A 225 13.37 -2.97 -6.65
CA ASN A 225 14.79 -2.87 -6.98
C ASN A 225 15.33 -1.42 -6.87
N LEU A 226 14.48 -0.43 -7.20
CA LEU A 226 14.82 0.99 -7.09
C LEU A 226 14.95 1.44 -5.62
N GLU A 227 14.01 1.03 -4.76
CA GLU A 227 14.06 1.36 -3.33
C GLU A 227 15.25 0.70 -2.63
N THR A 228 15.61 -0.53 -3.01
CA THR A 228 16.82 -1.21 -2.54
C THR A 228 18.08 -0.45 -2.96
N LEU A 229 18.15 0.01 -4.21
CA LEU A 229 19.28 0.78 -4.72
C LEU A 229 19.42 2.12 -3.95
N ILE A 230 18.33 2.87 -3.81
CA ILE A 230 18.32 4.16 -3.10
C ILE A 230 18.72 3.97 -1.64
N SER A 231 18.19 2.95 -0.98
CA SER A 231 18.50 2.65 0.42
C SER A 231 19.96 2.24 0.62
N THR A 232 20.51 1.43 -0.28
CA THR A 232 21.94 1.04 -0.24
C THR A 232 22.86 2.26 -0.45
N PHE A 233 22.50 3.14 -1.39
CA PHE A 233 23.22 4.39 -1.62
C PHE A 233 23.19 5.30 -0.39
N ALA A 234 22.02 5.50 0.21
CA ALA A 234 21.86 6.30 1.42
C ALA A 234 22.67 5.74 2.60
N TYR A 235 22.65 4.41 2.77
CA TYR A 235 23.44 3.73 3.79
C TYR A 235 24.95 3.92 3.57
N ALA A 236 25.43 3.72 2.34
CA ALA A 236 26.84 3.94 2.00
C ALA A 236 27.26 5.39 2.28
N ALA A 237 26.44 6.37 1.90
CA ALA A 237 26.70 7.79 2.17
C ALA A 237 26.80 8.09 3.68
N ALA A 238 25.87 7.56 4.48
CA ALA A 238 25.90 7.72 5.93
C ALA A 238 27.17 7.09 6.54
N LEU A 239 27.53 5.88 6.10
CA LEU A 239 28.72 5.18 6.56
C LEU A 239 30.00 5.94 6.21
N PHE A 240 30.14 6.42 4.96
CA PHE A 240 31.29 7.22 4.55
C PHE A 240 31.36 8.57 5.26
N GLY A 241 30.21 9.20 5.55
CA GLY A 241 30.17 10.43 6.36
C GLY A 241 30.70 10.19 7.77
N ILE A 242 30.30 9.10 8.42
CA ILE A 242 30.80 8.70 9.75
C ILE A 242 32.30 8.38 9.71
N ILE A 243 32.76 7.71 8.65
CA ILE A 243 34.18 7.40 8.49
C ILE A 243 35.00 8.68 8.29
N GLY A 244 34.50 9.63 7.51
CA GLY A 244 35.16 10.92 7.27
C GLY A 244 35.40 11.68 8.58
N THR A 245 34.37 11.80 9.42
CA THR A 245 34.52 12.49 10.72
C THR A 245 35.50 11.80 11.66
N CYS A 246 35.63 10.47 11.60
CA CYS A 246 36.64 9.74 12.36
C CYS A 246 38.07 10.08 11.92
N TRP A 247 38.33 10.16 10.61
CA TRP A 247 39.67 10.52 10.11
C TRP A 247 40.03 11.96 10.44
N ASP A 248 39.05 12.88 10.37
CA ASP A 248 39.25 14.26 10.78
C ASP A 248 39.66 14.34 12.26
N MET A 249 38.98 13.62 13.16
CA MET A 249 39.33 13.59 14.58
C MET A 249 40.73 13.01 14.86
N VAL A 250 41.17 12.01 14.10
CA VAL A 250 42.50 11.39 14.24
C VAL A 250 43.60 12.32 13.69
N ALA A 251 43.31 13.15 12.69
CA ALA A 251 44.29 14.09 12.13
C ALA A 251 44.63 15.27 13.07
N TRP A 252 43.86 15.49 14.15
CA TRP A 252 44.07 16.55 15.14
C TRP A 252 44.70 16.06 16.46
N GLN A 253 45.14 14.80 16.56
CA GLN A 253 45.91 14.24 17.69
C GLN A 253 47.36 13.97 17.30
#